data_AF-A0A1H2SDQ4-F1
#
_entry.id   AF-A0A1H2SDQ4-F1
#
_cell.length_a   1.000
_cell.length_b   1.000
_cell.length_c   1.000
_cell.angle_alpha   90.00
_cell.angle_beta   90.00
_cell.angle_gamma   90.00
#
_symmetry.space_group_name_H-M   'P 1'
#
loop_
_entity.id
_entity.type
_entity.pdbx_description
1 polymer ?
#
loop_
_entity_poly.entity_id
_entity_poly.type
_entity_poly.pdbx_seq_one_letter_code
_entity_poly.pdbx_strand_id
1 'polypeptide(L)'
;MSKTCAHCNVKVLDYTEYCPLCGGVLRKDTTVDARRPMGYPDVYGFTKKRNLALRIILAICVVAVFLLIATNYMTGGEKWSLIPCISIVYVYVVFSLYFNPTNGYMKRIIWTFVLTLAMMLALDVFTGFHRWSVNYCLPAALLLFNVAGIVLMIVNHRRWESYMIFLLTGIIVGVIPLCLIHFKVVTEPVLSQSAFISSVCIFLGTLIIGGGRARTELGRRFHV
;
A
#
# COMPACT_ATOMS: atom_id res chain seq x y z
N MET A 1 4.07 -19.60 34.66
CA MET A 1 3.43 -20.36 35.75
C MET A 1 2.85 -21.62 35.14
N SER A 2 3.53 -22.77 35.18
CA SER A 2 2.87 -24.03 34.86
C SER A 2 2.05 -24.44 36.09
N LYS A 3 0.75 -24.67 35.93
CA LYS A 3 -0.10 -25.18 37.01
C LYS A 3 -0.55 -26.58 36.64
N THR A 4 -0.54 -27.49 37.60
CA THR A 4 -0.94 -28.88 37.37
C THR A 4 -2.35 -29.09 37.92
N CYS A 5 -3.22 -29.71 37.12
CA CYS A 5 -4.57 -30.03 37.58
C CYS A 5 -4.56 -31.30 38.42
N ALA A 6 -5.07 -31.25 39.65
CA ALA A 6 -5.11 -32.43 40.53
C ALA A 6 -6.07 -33.53 40.03
N HIS A 7 -7.14 -33.16 39.32
CA HIS A 7 -8.14 -34.09 38.82
C HIS A 7 -7.73 -34.76 37.50
N CYS A 8 -7.12 -33.97 36.60
CA CYS A 8 -6.84 -34.40 35.24
C CYS A 8 -5.34 -34.68 35.00
N ASN A 9 -4.48 -34.38 35.99
CA ASN A 9 -3.02 -34.49 35.95
C ASN A 9 -2.35 -33.85 34.71
N VAL A 10 -3.05 -32.91 34.06
CA VAL A 10 -2.55 -32.15 32.91
C VAL A 10 -1.80 -30.91 33.42
N LYS A 11 -0.64 -30.63 32.81
CA LYS A 11 0.11 -29.39 33.02
C LYS A 11 -0.43 -28.29 32.10
N VAL A 12 -1.03 -27.27 32.69
CA VAL A 12 -1.53 -26.08 31.98
C VAL A 12 -0.47 -24.98 32.06
N LEU A 13 -0.06 -24.48 30.90
CA LEU A 13 0.97 -23.43 30.77
C LEU A 13 0.38 -22.01 30.78
N ASP A 14 -0.94 -21.89 30.65
CA ASP A 14 -1.67 -20.63 30.67
C ASP A 14 -1.93 -20.09 32.08
N TYR A 15 -2.20 -18.79 32.18
CA TYR A 15 -2.50 -18.08 33.43
C TYR A 15 -3.94 -18.32 33.94
N THR A 16 -4.68 -19.28 33.39
CA THR A 16 -6.05 -19.58 33.84
C THR A 16 -6.05 -20.15 35.26
N GLU A 17 -7.11 -19.86 36.02
CA GLU A 17 -7.28 -20.39 37.39
C GLU A 17 -7.99 -21.76 37.41
N TYR A 18 -8.73 -22.04 36.34
CA TYR A 18 -9.48 -23.26 36.13
C TYR A 18 -8.88 -24.06 34.97
N CYS A 19 -8.93 -25.39 35.08
CA CYS A 19 -8.53 -26.28 34.00
C CYS A 19 -9.57 -26.25 32.87
N PRO A 20 -9.19 -25.97 31.61
CA PRO A 20 -10.14 -25.89 30.49
C PRO A 20 -10.77 -27.24 30.12
N LEU A 21 -10.17 -28.35 30.56
CA LEU A 21 -10.67 -29.71 30.27
C LEU A 21 -11.71 -30.20 31.27
N CYS A 22 -11.54 -29.88 32.56
CA CYS A 22 -12.37 -30.45 33.61
C CYS A 22 -12.90 -29.45 34.64
N GLY A 23 -12.65 -28.15 34.45
CA GLY A 23 -13.15 -27.09 35.33
C GLY A 23 -12.53 -27.06 36.73
N GLY A 24 -11.68 -28.03 37.08
CA GLY A 24 -11.03 -28.11 38.38
C GLY A 24 -10.04 -26.97 38.63
N VAL A 25 -9.94 -26.51 39.87
CA VAL A 25 -9.00 -25.47 40.31
C VAL A 25 -7.56 -25.99 40.18
N LEU A 26 -6.71 -25.19 39.54
CA LEU A 26 -5.32 -25.54 39.27
C LEU A 26 -4.42 -25.30 40.50
N ARG A 27 -3.59 -26.29 40.87
CA ARG A 27 -2.61 -26.14 41.97
C ARG A 27 -1.40 -25.33 41.48
N LYS A 28 -1.03 -24.28 42.22
CA LYS A 28 0.16 -23.48 41.93
C LYS A 28 1.41 -24.26 42.36
N ASP A 29 2.18 -24.75 41.40
CA ASP A 29 3.51 -25.31 41.67
C ASP A 29 4.50 -24.14 41.80
N THR A 30 5.11 -24.00 42.99
CA THR A 30 5.97 -22.86 43.38
C THR A 30 7.42 -22.95 42.89
N THR A 31 7.79 -23.97 42.11
CA THR A 31 9.20 -24.34 41.89
C THR A 31 9.70 -24.27 40.44
N VAL A 32 9.09 -23.45 39.57
CA VAL A 32 9.57 -23.31 38.17
C VAL A 32 9.79 -21.85 37.79
N ASP A 33 11.04 -21.56 37.40
CA ASP A 33 11.59 -20.27 36.97
C ASP A 33 10.63 -19.40 36.16
N ALA A 34 10.49 -18.16 36.63
CA ALA A 34 9.69 -17.08 36.03
C ALA A 34 10.25 -16.53 34.70
N ARG A 35 11.00 -17.32 33.92
CA ARG A 35 11.74 -16.87 32.73
C ARG A 35 11.38 -17.56 31.43
N ARG A 36 10.11 -17.95 31.25
CA ARG A 36 9.59 -18.22 29.91
C ARG A 36 8.38 -17.33 29.65
N PRO A 37 8.59 -16.13 29.06
CA PRO A 37 7.46 -15.37 28.55
C PRO A 37 6.76 -16.22 27.47
N MET A 38 5.43 -16.18 27.51
CA MET A 38 4.49 -16.86 26.63
C MET A 38 4.89 -16.83 25.14
N GLY A 39 4.54 -17.89 24.42
CA GLY A 39 4.85 -18.13 23.01
C GLY A 39 4.16 -17.22 22.00
N TYR A 40 3.63 -16.06 22.42
CA TYR A 40 3.11 -15.04 21.51
C TYR A 40 3.95 -13.77 21.62
N PRO A 41 4.59 -13.32 20.53
CA PRO A 41 5.38 -12.10 20.54
C PRO A 41 4.50 -10.90 20.88
N ASP A 42 4.95 -10.07 21.82
CA ASP A 42 4.25 -8.84 22.21
C ASP A 42 4.34 -7.80 21.07
N VAL A 43 3.28 -7.75 20.26
CA VAL A 43 3.13 -6.82 19.13
C VAL A 43 2.71 -5.41 19.57
N TYR A 44 2.33 -5.20 20.84
CA TYR A 44 1.87 -3.89 21.32
C TYR A 44 3.04 -2.90 21.44
N GLY A 45 4.21 -3.37 21.90
CA GLY A 45 5.41 -2.52 22.01
C GLY A 45 5.90 -1.97 20.66
N PHE A 46 5.94 -2.82 19.63
CA PHE A 46 6.35 -2.41 18.27
C PHE A 46 5.35 -1.45 17.64
N THR A 47 4.05 -1.67 17.85
CA THR A 47 2.99 -0.80 17.34
C THR A 47 3.04 0.58 17.98
N LYS A 48 3.29 0.67 19.30
CA LYS A 48 3.41 1.95 20.02
C LYS A 48 4.64 2.76 19.55
N LYS A 49 5.80 2.11 19.40
CA LYS A 49 7.03 2.74 18.89
C LYS A 49 6.85 3.26 17.45
N ARG A 50 6.19 2.49 16.58
CA ARG A 50 5.86 2.92 15.21
C ARG A 50 4.96 4.15 15.20
N ASN A 51 3.88 4.12 15.97
CA ASN A 51 2.94 5.25 16.03
C ASN A 51 3.60 6.51 16.57
N LEU A 52 4.53 6.38 17.52
CA LEU A 52 5.35 7.49 17.98
C LEU A 52 6.22 8.06 16.85
N ALA A 53 6.92 7.21 16.09
CA ALA A 53 7.74 7.64 14.96
C ALA A 53 6.91 8.37 13.88
N LEU A 54 5.75 7.83 13.50
CA LEU A 54 4.86 8.48 12.53
C LEU A 54 4.34 9.84 13.01
N ARG A 55 4.09 10.01 14.31
CA ARG A 55 3.70 11.30 14.91
C ARG A 55 4.84 12.30 14.90
N ILE A 56 6.06 11.88 15.21
CA ILE A 56 7.25 12.74 15.16
C ILE A 56 7.50 13.21 13.71
N ILE A 57 7.44 12.29 12.74
CA ILE A 57 7.61 12.63 11.33
C ILE A 57 6.50 13.58 10.87
N LEU A 58 5.25 13.34 11.27
CA LEU A 58 4.15 14.28 10.97
C LEU A 58 4.44 15.68 11.54
N ALA A 59 4.91 15.76 12.79
CA ALA A 59 5.24 17.05 13.40
C ALA A 59 6.35 17.77 12.62
N ILE A 60 7.39 17.05 12.20
CA ILE A 60 8.47 17.61 11.36
C ILE A 60 7.92 18.12 10.02
N CYS A 61 7.08 17.33 9.34
CA CYS A 61 6.45 17.73 8.08
C CYS A 61 5.58 18.98 8.25
N VAL A 62 4.77 19.05 9.30
CA VAL A 62 3.90 20.19 9.60
C VAL A 62 4.72 21.45 9.88
N VAL A 63 5.78 21.34 10.69
CA VAL A 63 6.69 22.46 10.95
C VAL A 63 7.38 22.92 9.67
N ALA A 64 7.86 22.00 8.83
CA ALA A 64 8.49 22.33 7.56
C ALA A 64 7.53 23.06 6.60
N VAL A 65 6.29 22.60 6.47
CA VAL A 65 5.25 23.27 5.67
C VAL A 65 4.94 24.65 6.24
N PHE A 66 4.81 24.78 7.55
CA PHE A 66 4.56 26.09 8.18
C PHE A 66 5.71 27.07 7.94
N LEU A 67 6.97 26.62 8.05
CA LEU A 67 8.14 27.43 7.73
C LEU A 67 8.14 27.86 6.26
N LEU A 68 7.81 26.96 5.32
CA LEU A 68 7.72 27.28 3.90
C LEU A 68 6.62 28.31 3.59
N ILE A 69 5.49 28.23 4.28
CA ILE A 69 4.41 29.22 4.12
C ILE A 69 4.84 30.56 4.72
N ALA A 70 5.50 30.55 5.88
CA ALA A 70 5.98 31.76 6.54
C ALA A 70 7.05 32.49 5.71
N THR A 71 8.02 31.75 5.14
CA THR A 71 9.01 32.36 4.23
C THR A 71 8.33 32.94 2.99
N ASN A 72 7.31 32.26 2.45
CA ASN A 72 6.55 32.77 1.32
C ASN A 72 5.87 34.11 1.61
N TYR A 73 5.27 34.24 2.79
CA TYR A 73 4.63 35.47 3.23
C TYR A 73 5.63 36.61 3.35
N MET A 74 6.82 36.34 3.89
CA MET A 74 7.88 37.34 4.06
C MET A 74 8.53 37.77 2.73
N THR A 75 8.62 36.87 1.75
CA THR A 75 9.25 37.13 0.44
C THR A 75 8.28 37.69 -0.62
N GLY A 76 7.09 38.15 -0.21
CA GLY A 76 6.19 38.86 -1.12
C GLY A 76 5.16 38.00 -1.87
N GLY A 77 4.87 36.78 -1.40
CA GLY A 77 3.66 36.06 -1.79
C GLY A 77 3.69 35.31 -3.13
N GLU A 78 4.86 35.15 -3.75
CA GLU A 78 5.01 34.31 -4.94
C GLU A 78 4.61 32.85 -4.66
N LYS A 79 4.23 32.06 -5.67
CA LYS A 79 3.69 30.69 -5.45
C LYS A 79 4.77 29.60 -5.28
N TRP A 80 6.05 29.96 -5.15
CA TRP A 80 7.16 29.02 -5.13
C TRP A 80 7.12 28.03 -3.96
N SER A 81 6.61 28.45 -2.79
CA SER A 81 6.53 27.57 -1.61
C SER A 81 5.52 26.43 -1.74
N LEU A 82 4.62 26.50 -2.71
CA LEU A 82 3.49 25.60 -2.82
C LEU A 82 3.90 24.22 -3.38
N ILE A 83 4.88 24.19 -4.29
CA ILE A 83 5.50 22.97 -4.84
C ILE A 83 6.17 22.11 -3.74
N PRO A 84 7.07 22.66 -2.89
CA PRO A 84 7.68 21.88 -1.81
C PRO A 84 6.66 21.48 -0.74
N CYS A 85 5.62 22.29 -0.47
CA CYS A 85 4.56 21.91 0.46
C CYS A 85 3.84 20.62 0.03
N ILE A 86 3.41 20.54 -1.23
CA ILE A 86 2.73 19.35 -1.76
C ILE A 86 3.67 18.13 -1.76
N SER A 87 4.94 18.36 -2.09
CA SER A 87 5.95 17.30 -2.09
C SER A 87 6.17 16.70 -0.70
N ILE A 88 6.22 17.53 0.35
CA ILE A 88 6.33 17.07 1.74
C ILE A 88 5.11 16.24 2.15
N VAL A 89 3.90 16.70 1.81
CA VAL A 89 2.67 15.96 2.10
C VAL A 89 2.68 14.60 1.40
N TYR A 90 3.07 14.55 0.11
CA TYR A 90 3.18 13.30 -0.64
C TYR A 90 4.15 12.31 0.02
N VAL A 91 5.36 12.77 0.37
CA VAL A 91 6.37 11.92 1.02
C VAL A 91 5.85 11.36 2.34
N TYR A 92 5.17 12.18 3.15
CA TYR A 92 4.57 11.74 4.41
C TYR A 92 3.51 10.65 4.19
N VAL A 93 2.59 10.84 3.25
CA VAL A 93 1.51 9.88 2.97
C VAL A 93 2.08 8.56 2.46
N VAL A 94 3.02 8.59 1.50
CA VAL A 94 3.71 7.38 1.03
C VAL A 94 4.40 6.67 2.19
N PHE A 95 5.17 7.41 3.00
CA PHE A 95 5.87 6.85 4.14
C PHE A 95 4.91 6.16 5.13
N SER A 96 3.78 6.81 5.44
CA SER A 96 2.73 6.25 6.30
C SER A 96 2.15 4.94 5.72
N LEU A 97 1.91 4.88 4.41
CA LEU A 97 1.43 3.66 3.74
C LEU A 97 2.41 2.49 3.86
N TYR A 98 3.71 2.74 3.73
CA TYR A 98 4.75 1.72 3.84
C TYR A 98 4.96 1.22 5.28
N PHE A 99 4.87 2.12 6.26
CA PHE A 99 5.04 1.76 7.66
C PHE A 99 3.83 1.03 8.26
N ASN A 100 2.64 1.14 7.66
CA ASN A 100 1.44 0.46 8.14
C ASN A 100 1.43 -1.04 7.77
N PRO A 101 1.70 -1.98 8.72
CA PRO A 101 1.84 -3.40 8.44
C PRO A 101 0.51 -4.09 8.08
N THR A 102 -0.62 -3.47 8.41
CA THR A 102 -1.96 -3.99 8.14
C THR A 102 -2.31 -3.97 6.65
N ASN A 103 -1.69 -3.08 5.87
CA ASN A 103 -1.89 -2.99 4.44
C ASN A 103 -1.04 -4.06 3.75
N GLY A 104 -1.69 -5.04 3.14
CA GLY A 104 -1.03 -6.01 2.27
C GLY A 104 -0.21 -5.28 1.18
N TYR A 105 0.93 -5.86 0.81
CA TYR A 105 1.89 -5.26 -0.13
C TYR A 105 1.24 -4.80 -1.45
N MET A 106 0.22 -5.52 -1.95
CA MET A 106 -0.55 -5.14 -3.14
C MET A 106 -1.26 -3.80 -2.97
N LYS A 107 -1.94 -3.59 -1.84
CA LYS A 107 -2.63 -2.33 -1.55
C LYS A 107 -1.62 -1.18 -1.51
N ARG A 108 -0.44 -1.40 -0.92
CA ARG A 108 0.61 -0.37 -0.86
C ARG A 108 1.06 0.07 -2.24
N ILE A 109 1.30 -0.86 -3.16
CA ILE A 109 1.76 -0.50 -4.52
C ILE A 109 0.67 0.25 -5.28
N ILE A 110 -0.59 -0.21 -5.22
CA ILE A 110 -1.71 0.45 -5.90
C ILE A 110 -1.95 1.85 -5.34
N TRP A 111 -1.99 2.01 -4.00
CA TRP A 111 -2.18 3.32 -3.38
C TRP A 111 -1.04 4.27 -3.67
N THR A 112 0.21 3.79 -3.65
CA THR A 112 1.37 4.61 -4.03
C THR A 112 1.24 5.09 -5.46
N PHE A 113 0.89 4.21 -6.40
CA PHE A 113 0.72 4.58 -7.81
C PHE A 113 -0.38 5.63 -8.01
N VAL A 114 -1.56 5.43 -7.42
CA VAL A 114 -2.67 6.40 -7.49
C VAL A 114 -2.27 7.74 -6.87
N LEU A 115 -1.58 7.72 -5.74
CA LEU A 115 -1.11 8.93 -5.07
C LEU A 115 -0.03 9.66 -5.89
N THR A 116 0.88 8.93 -6.54
CA THR A 116 1.89 9.53 -7.44
C THR A 116 1.21 10.23 -8.62
N LEU A 117 0.21 9.60 -9.23
CA LEU A 117 -0.55 10.21 -10.34
C LEU A 117 -1.31 11.47 -9.87
N ALA A 118 -1.98 11.39 -8.71
CA ALA A 118 -2.68 12.53 -8.13
C ALA A 118 -1.74 13.69 -7.80
N MET A 119 -0.55 13.39 -7.28
CA MET A 119 0.48 14.38 -6.98
C MET A 119 1.00 15.07 -8.25
N MET A 120 1.25 14.32 -9.32
CA MET A 120 1.68 14.91 -10.60
C MET A 120 0.61 15.80 -11.23
N LEU A 121 -0.66 15.39 -11.17
CA LEU A 121 -1.77 16.23 -11.63
C LEU A 121 -1.91 17.50 -10.78
N ALA A 122 -1.76 17.40 -9.45
CA ALA A 122 -1.78 18.55 -8.57
C ALA A 122 -0.66 19.55 -8.95
N LEU A 123 0.58 19.08 -9.13
CA LEU A 123 1.69 19.93 -9.56
C LEU A 123 1.42 20.64 -10.89
N ASP A 124 0.82 19.95 -11.86
CA ASP A 124 0.48 20.56 -13.15
C ASP A 124 -0.54 21.68 -12.98
N VAL A 125 -1.62 21.45 -12.21
CA VAL A 125 -2.63 22.47 -11.91
C VAL A 125 -2.02 23.69 -11.22
N PHE A 126 -1.11 23.48 -10.25
CA PHE A 126 -0.48 24.59 -9.52
C PHE A 126 0.55 25.36 -10.34
N THR A 127 1.20 24.72 -11.31
CA THR A 127 2.16 25.38 -12.20
C THR A 127 1.50 26.09 -13.39
N GLY A 128 0.16 26.03 -13.53
CA GLY A 128 -0.57 26.73 -14.59
C GLY A 128 -1.14 25.83 -15.69
N PHE A 129 -1.19 24.52 -15.45
CA PHE A 129 -1.76 23.49 -16.32
C PHE A 129 -1.14 23.48 -17.73
N HIS A 130 0.14 23.18 -17.77
CA HIS A 130 0.93 23.06 -19.01
C HIS A 130 0.69 21.72 -19.73
N ARG A 131 -0.19 20.85 -19.19
CA ARG A 131 -0.60 19.56 -19.76
C ARG A 131 0.54 18.54 -19.85
N TRP A 132 1.71 18.85 -19.29
CA TRP A 132 2.87 17.95 -19.28
C TRP A 132 2.59 16.68 -18.47
N SER A 133 1.85 16.80 -17.36
CA SER A 133 1.49 15.63 -16.55
C SER A 133 0.61 14.65 -17.33
N VAL A 134 -0.28 15.18 -18.16
CA VAL A 134 -1.25 14.39 -18.93
C VAL A 134 -0.62 13.78 -20.17
N ASN A 135 0.21 14.54 -20.88
CA ASN A 135 0.84 14.07 -22.12
C ASN A 135 1.99 13.07 -21.88
N TYR A 136 2.76 13.24 -20.80
CA TYR A 136 3.99 12.47 -20.58
C TYR A 136 4.00 11.67 -19.28
N CYS A 137 3.72 12.30 -18.13
CA CYS A 137 3.81 11.59 -16.85
C CYS A 137 2.80 10.46 -16.71
N LEU A 138 1.53 10.71 -17.08
CA LEU A 138 0.46 9.72 -17.02
C LEU A 138 0.78 8.45 -17.85
N PRO A 139 1.09 8.53 -19.16
CA PRO A 139 1.44 7.36 -19.93
C PRO A 139 2.74 6.69 -19.48
N ALA A 140 3.76 7.47 -19.10
CA ALA A 140 5.02 6.91 -18.59
C ALA A 140 4.82 6.15 -17.27
N ALA A 141 4.04 6.70 -16.34
CA ALA A 141 3.72 6.06 -15.08
C ALA A 141 2.93 4.76 -15.29
N LEU A 142 1.97 4.76 -16.24
CA LEU A 142 1.22 3.56 -16.59
C LEU A 142 2.12 2.46 -17.18
N LEU A 143 3.06 2.82 -18.06
CA LEU A 143 4.05 1.89 -18.60
C LEU A 143 4.93 1.30 -17.50
N LEU A 144 5.44 2.13 -16.59
CA LEU A 144 6.23 1.67 -15.45
C LEU A 144 5.43 0.75 -14.53
N PHE A 145 4.15 1.07 -14.30
CA PHE A 145 3.25 0.23 -13.53
C PHE A 145 3.09 -1.14 -14.20
N ASN A 146 2.81 -1.19 -15.51
CA ASN A 146 2.72 -2.43 -16.28
C ASN A 146 4.00 -3.28 -16.18
N VAL A 147 5.17 -2.66 -16.38
CA VAL A 147 6.48 -3.33 -16.28
C VAL A 147 6.69 -3.88 -14.87
N ALA A 148 6.41 -3.10 -13.83
CA ALA A 148 6.50 -3.55 -12.45
C ALA A 148 5.58 -4.75 -12.17
N GLY A 149 4.37 -4.76 -12.74
CA GLY A 149 3.44 -5.88 -12.67
C GLY A 149 4.01 -7.17 -13.26
N ILE A 150 4.60 -7.09 -14.45
CA ILE A 150 5.26 -8.24 -15.11
C ILE A 150 6.43 -8.74 -14.25
N VAL A 151 7.31 -7.84 -13.81
CA VAL A 151 8.49 -8.21 -13.01
C VAL A 151 8.06 -8.92 -11.72
N LEU A 152 7.06 -8.38 -11.01
CA LEU A 152 6.54 -9.01 -9.80
C LEU A 152 5.87 -10.36 -10.08
N MET A 153 5.20 -10.51 -11.22
CA MET A 153 4.60 -11.78 -11.65
C MET A 153 5.67 -12.85 -11.92
N ILE A 154 6.79 -12.48 -12.56
CA ILE A 154 7.92 -13.38 -12.84
C ILE A 154 8.61 -13.79 -11.52
N VAL A 155 8.93 -12.81 -10.67
CA VAL A 155 9.63 -13.06 -9.39
C VAL A 155 8.80 -13.93 -8.44
N ASN A 156 7.48 -13.74 -8.42
CA ASN A 156 6.57 -14.45 -7.50
C ASN A 156 5.56 -15.34 -8.26
N HIS A 157 6.05 -16.15 -9.21
CA HIS A 157 5.23 -17.01 -10.06
C HIS A 157 4.27 -17.94 -9.28
N ARG A 158 4.62 -18.32 -8.03
CA ARG A 158 3.76 -19.15 -7.17
C ARG A 158 2.44 -18.48 -6.75
N ARG A 159 2.37 -17.14 -6.72
CA ARG A 159 1.17 -16.38 -6.31
C ARG A 159 0.62 -15.51 -7.45
N TRP A 160 0.71 -16.02 -8.68
CA TRP A 160 0.26 -15.34 -9.90
C TRP A 160 -1.18 -14.79 -9.82
N GLU A 161 -2.07 -15.45 -9.07
CA GLU A 161 -3.47 -15.03 -8.87
C GLU A 161 -3.59 -13.59 -8.32
N SER A 162 -2.75 -13.21 -7.36
CA SER A 162 -2.83 -11.87 -6.75
C SER A 162 -2.40 -10.75 -7.71
N TYR A 163 -1.65 -11.10 -8.77
CA TYR A 163 -1.13 -10.14 -9.76
C TYR A 163 -2.11 -9.89 -10.92
N MET A 164 -3.14 -10.73 -11.09
CA MET A 164 -4.23 -10.45 -12.05
C MET A 164 -4.99 -9.17 -11.71
N ILE A 165 -5.19 -8.88 -10.41
CA ILE A 165 -5.80 -7.62 -9.95
C ILE A 165 -4.93 -6.43 -10.34
N PHE A 166 -3.61 -6.58 -10.28
CA PHE A 166 -2.67 -5.53 -10.62
C PHE A 166 -2.77 -5.17 -12.10
N LEU A 167 -2.77 -6.19 -12.98
CA LEU A 167 -2.95 -6.01 -14.43
C LEU A 167 -4.32 -5.40 -14.77
N LEU A 168 -5.39 -5.86 -14.10
CA LEU A 168 -6.72 -5.30 -14.27
C LEU A 168 -6.79 -3.83 -13.83
N THR A 169 -6.16 -3.49 -12.71
CA THR A 169 -6.06 -2.09 -12.25
C THR A 169 -5.34 -1.24 -13.29
N GLY A 170 -4.29 -1.78 -13.93
CA GLY A 170 -3.60 -1.13 -15.04
C GLY A 170 -4.52 -0.82 -16.22
N ILE A 171 -5.42 -1.75 -16.60
CA ILE A 171 -6.42 -1.49 -17.66
C ILE A 171 -7.39 -0.38 -17.23
N ILE A 172 -7.95 -0.46 -16.03
CA ILE A 172 -8.91 0.55 -15.52
C ILE A 172 -8.26 1.93 -15.51
N VAL A 173 -7.02 2.04 -15.03
CA VAL A 173 -6.27 3.30 -15.05
C VAL A 173 -5.91 3.70 -16.48
N GLY A 174 -5.64 2.76 -17.38
CA GLY A 174 -5.40 3.01 -18.80
C GLY A 174 -6.60 3.58 -19.56
N VAL A 175 -7.83 3.42 -19.05
CA VAL A 175 -9.01 4.10 -19.62
C VAL A 175 -8.97 5.61 -19.36
N ILE A 176 -8.35 6.05 -18.25
CA ILE A 176 -8.27 7.47 -17.88
C ILE A 176 -7.60 8.33 -18.97
N PRO A 177 -6.42 7.99 -19.52
CA PRO A 177 -5.83 8.75 -20.63
C PRO A 177 -6.68 8.70 -21.91
N LEU A 178 -7.43 7.64 -22.18
CA LEU A 178 -8.37 7.61 -23.31
C LEU A 178 -9.52 8.59 -23.13
N CYS A 179 -10.09 8.67 -21.93
CA CYS A 179 -11.10 9.67 -21.60
C CYS A 179 -10.53 11.09 -21.77
N LEU A 180 -9.30 11.33 -21.32
CA LEU A 180 -8.63 12.63 -21.46
C LEU A 180 -8.36 13.02 -22.93
N ILE A 181 -8.05 12.05 -23.80
CA ILE A 181 -7.99 12.26 -25.25
C ILE A 181 -9.36 12.67 -25.80
N HIS A 182 -10.44 12.00 -25.37
CA HIS A 182 -11.80 12.32 -25.83
C HIS A 182 -12.20 13.76 -25.48
N PHE A 183 -11.80 14.25 -24.30
CA PHE A 183 -12.02 15.64 -23.89
C PHE A 183 -11.05 16.65 -24.57
N LYS A 184 -10.22 16.23 -25.54
CA LYS A 184 -9.22 17.06 -26.24
C LYS A 184 -8.25 17.81 -25.32
N VAL A 185 -8.03 17.28 -24.11
CA VAL A 185 -7.06 17.85 -23.15
C VAL A 185 -5.63 17.47 -23.55
N VAL A 186 -5.47 16.32 -24.21
CA VAL A 186 -4.19 15.74 -24.64
C VAL A 186 -3.77 16.31 -25.99
N THR A 187 -2.56 16.86 -26.07
CA THR A 187 -1.99 17.37 -27.33
C THR A 187 -1.21 16.32 -28.10
N GLU A 188 -0.61 15.34 -27.42
CA GLU A 188 0.12 14.22 -28.04
C GLU A 188 -0.52 12.85 -27.72
N PRO A 189 -1.42 12.34 -28.58
CA PRO A 189 -2.19 11.14 -28.27
C PRO A 189 -1.37 9.84 -28.38
N VAL A 190 -0.23 9.84 -29.07
CA VAL A 190 0.53 8.61 -29.41
C VAL A 190 1.06 7.89 -28.16
N LEU A 191 1.60 8.63 -27.20
CA LEU A 191 2.11 8.08 -25.93
C LEU A 191 0.98 7.51 -25.06
N SER A 192 -0.16 8.19 -25.02
CA SER A 192 -1.34 7.76 -24.27
C SER A 192 -1.98 6.50 -24.87
N GLN A 193 -2.05 6.42 -26.20
CA GLN A 193 -2.54 5.24 -26.91
C GLN A 193 -1.62 4.03 -26.74
N SER A 194 -0.30 4.21 -26.87
CA SER A 194 0.66 3.11 -26.71
C SER A 194 0.66 2.55 -25.29
N ALA A 195 0.52 3.41 -24.27
CA ALA A 195 0.39 2.98 -22.89
C ALA A 195 -0.86 2.12 -22.67
N PHE A 196 -2.01 2.51 -23.22
CA PHE A 196 -3.24 1.71 -23.14
C PHE A 196 -3.11 0.36 -23.86
N ILE A 197 -2.60 0.38 -25.10
CA ILE A 197 -2.39 -0.85 -25.89
C ILE A 197 -1.45 -1.80 -25.13
N SER A 198 -0.40 -1.28 -24.50
CA SER A 198 0.52 -2.11 -23.71
C SER A 198 -0.19 -2.81 -22.54
N SER A 199 -1.06 -2.11 -21.79
CA SER A 199 -1.82 -2.72 -20.69
C SER A 199 -2.72 -3.85 -21.18
N VAL A 200 -3.41 -3.64 -22.31
CA VAL A 200 -4.30 -4.65 -22.91
C VAL A 200 -3.49 -5.85 -23.40
N CYS A 201 -2.40 -5.63 -24.12
CA CYS A 201 -1.54 -6.70 -24.63
C CYS A 201 -0.96 -7.55 -23.49
N ILE A 202 -0.50 -6.93 -22.41
CA ILE A 202 0.06 -7.65 -21.26
C ILE A 202 -1.02 -8.48 -20.58
N PHE A 203 -2.20 -7.90 -20.34
CA PHE A 203 -3.32 -8.63 -19.75
C PHE A 203 -3.75 -9.84 -20.60
N LEU A 204 -3.90 -9.65 -21.91
CA LEU A 204 -4.22 -10.74 -22.84
C LEU A 204 -3.13 -11.81 -22.88
N GLY A 205 -1.86 -11.40 -22.94
CA GLY A 205 -0.71 -12.32 -22.87
C GLY A 205 -0.72 -13.15 -21.58
N THR A 206 -1.02 -12.51 -20.45
CA THR A 206 -1.16 -13.21 -19.17
C THR A 206 -2.35 -14.18 -19.15
N LEU A 207 -3.49 -13.83 -19.76
CA LEU A 207 -4.64 -14.75 -19.87
C LEU A 207 -4.33 -15.96 -20.75
N ILE A 208 -3.63 -15.77 -21.87
CA ILE A 208 -3.25 -16.86 -22.78
C ILE A 208 -2.28 -17.81 -22.07
N ILE A 209 -1.27 -17.28 -21.39
CA ILE A 209 -0.27 -18.09 -20.65
C ILE A 209 -0.88 -18.74 -19.40
N GLY A 210 -1.81 -18.05 -18.71
CA GLY A 210 -2.46 -18.53 -17.50
C GLY A 210 -3.56 -19.57 -17.73
N GLY A 211 -4.08 -19.70 -18.96
CA GLY A 211 -5.00 -20.76 -19.38
C GLY A 211 -6.26 -20.88 -18.51
N GLY A 212 -6.65 -22.12 -18.19
CA GLY A 212 -7.88 -22.41 -17.44
C GLY A 212 -7.89 -21.87 -16.00
N ARG A 213 -6.72 -21.86 -15.33
CA ARG A 213 -6.61 -21.37 -13.94
C ARG A 213 -6.92 -19.89 -13.83
N ALA A 214 -6.45 -19.09 -14.80
CA ALA A 214 -6.75 -17.66 -14.90
C ALA A 214 -8.25 -17.40 -15.02
N ARG A 215 -8.95 -18.18 -15.85
CA ARG A 215 -10.40 -18.05 -16.04
C ARG A 215 -11.19 -18.44 -14.80
N THR A 216 -10.84 -19.53 -14.13
CA THR A 216 -11.51 -19.94 -12.87
C THR A 216 -11.32 -18.92 -11.75
N GLU A 217 -10.17 -18.25 -11.66
CA GLU A 217 -9.93 -17.21 -10.66
C GLU A 217 -10.66 -15.90 -10.98
N LEU A 218 -10.76 -15.54 -12.27
CA LEU A 218 -11.60 -14.42 -12.69
C LEU A 218 -13.08 -14.70 -12.36
N GLY A 219 -13.59 -15.88 -12.71
CA GLY A 219 -14.96 -16.28 -12.41
C GLY A 219 -15.26 -16.30 -10.90
N ARG A 220 -14.32 -16.83 -10.09
CA ARG A 220 -14.44 -16.84 -8.62
C ARG A 220 -14.49 -15.43 -8.01
N ARG A 221 -13.75 -14.46 -8.56
CA ARG A 221 -13.65 -13.10 -8.01
C ARG A 221 -14.72 -12.14 -8.54
N PHE A 222 -15.16 -12.33 -9.78
CA PHE A 222 -16.21 -11.53 -10.39
C PHE A 222 -17.60 -12.16 -10.28
N HIS A 223 -17.72 -13.34 -9.65
CA HIS A 223 -18.96 -14.13 -9.58
C HIS A 223 -19.61 -14.30 -10.98
N VAL A 224 -18.79 -14.67 -11.96
CA VAL A 224 -19.21 -14.96 -13.35
C VAL A 224 -18.94 -16.43 -13.66
#